data_AF-A0A538EY67-F1
#
_entry.id   AF-A0A538EY67-F1
#
_cell.length_a   1.000
_cell.length_b   1.000
_cell.length_c   1.000
_cell.angle_alpha   90.00
_cell.angle_beta   90.00
_cell.angle_gamma   90.00
#
_symmetry.space_group_name_H-M   'P 1'
#
loop_
_entity.id
_entity.type
_entity.pdbx_description
1 polymer ?
#
loop_
_entity_poly.entity_id
_entity_poly.type
_entity_poly.pdbx_seq_one_letter_code
_entity_poly.pdbx_strand_id
1 'polypeptide(L)'
;MYDVFRTRYEFSCPERGEAQVALSSFRRIEELPGAAHPAVYEVSFDCGCGGRHPGLVTHDELDWAPLGLGDGVFLNLMTAKLEPLEDELADLAARRIQAGEWPWSFFCYPEERPRPIFPSSFFLLAPADDRSSVGIAVRCPVCGSVSVNLVSADHVDLPFHNDVEIGVVEHVFPADAERAVEEFSDELYSARFDARRLSL
;
A
#
# COMPACT_ATOMS: atom_id res chain seq x y z
N MET A 1 -7.12 9.99 9.20
CA MET A 1 -7.81 8.90 9.92
C MET A 1 -8.13 7.77 8.94
N TYR A 2 -7.95 6.51 9.35
CA TYR A 2 -8.21 5.35 8.50
C TYR A 2 -9.48 4.60 8.96
N ASP A 3 -10.37 4.29 8.02
CA ASP A 3 -11.59 3.49 8.23
C ASP A 3 -11.30 2.02 7.88
N VAL A 4 -11.19 1.19 8.93
CA VAL A 4 -10.88 -0.24 8.82
C VAL A 4 -11.98 -1.03 8.10
N PHE A 5 -13.24 -0.63 8.23
CA PHE A 5 -14.36 -1.36 7.61
C PHE A 5 -14.47 -1.10 6.12
N ARG A 6 -14.07 0.09 5.67
CA ARG A 6 -14.09 0.47 4.26
C ARG A 6 -12.75 0.35 3.58
N THR A 7 -11.68 0.12 4.36
CA THR A 7 -10.31 0.05 3.88
C THR A 7 -9.92 1.36 3.17
N ARG A 8 -10.21 2.50 3.82
CA ARG A 8 -10.05 3.84 3.22
C ARG A 8 -9.43 4.84 4.18
N TYR A 9 -8.59 5.70 3.64
CA TYR A 9 -8.04 6.88 4.30
C TYR A 9 -8.97 8.07 4.12
N GLU A 10 -9.23 8.77 5.21
CA GLU A 10 -9.96 10.02 5.21
C GLU A 10 -8.99 11.20 5.12
N PHE A 11 -9.12 11.97 4.03
CA PHE A 11 -8.37 13.19 3.77
C PHE A 11 -9.31 14.37 3.54
N SER A 12 -8.81 15.57 3.82
CA SER A 12 -9.54 16.80 3.48
C SER A 12 -9.43 17.09 1.98
N CYS A 13 -10.58 17.29 1.32
CA CYS A 13 -10.65 17.72 -0.07
C CYS A 13 -11.17 19.17 -0.12
N PRO A 14 -10.48 20.10 -0.79
CA PRO A 14 -10.91 21.50 -0.86
C PRO A 14 -12.26 21.70 -1.58
N GLU A 15 -12.65 20.78 -2.46
CA GLU A 15 -13.92 20.86 -3.19
C GLU A 15 -15.09 20.14 -2.50
N ARG A 16 -14.82 19.04 -1.79
CA ARG A 16 -15.86 18.17 -1.21
C ARG A 16 -15.87 18.13 0.33
N GLY A 17 -14.94 18.83 0.97
CA GLY A 17 -14.72 18.78 2.42
C GLY A 17 -13.90 17.57 2.82
N GLU A 18 -14.48 16.37 2.70
CA GLU A 18 -13.86 15.09 3.06
C GLU A 18 -13.82 14.15 1.85
N ALA A 19 -12.74 13.38 1.73
CA ALA A 19 -12.54 12.39 0.70
C ALA A 19 -12.06 11.07 1.31
N GLN A 20 -12.67 9.98 0.86
CA GLN A 20 -12.38 8.61 1.29
C GLN A 20 -11.58 7.92 0.18
N VAL A 21 -10.31 7.64 0.44
CA VAL A 21 -9.31 7.30 -0.58
C VAL A 21 -8.68 5.94 -0.25
N ALA A 22 -8.60 5.05 -1.23
CA ALA A 22 -7.92 3.77 -1.08
C ALA A 22 -6.40 3.91 -1.26
N LEU A 23 -5.60 2.98 -0.75
CA LEU A 23 -4.15 3.02 -0.86
C LEU A 23 -3.71 2.96 -2.33
N SER A 24 -4.41 2.19 -3.17
CA SER A 24 -4.28 2.13 -4.63
C SER A 24 -4.46 3.48 -5.36
N SER A 25 -5.11 4.46 -4.72
CA SER A 25 -5.30 5.81 -5.26
C SER A 25 -4.16 6.78 -4.90
N PHE A 26 -3.19 6.32 -4.10
CA PHE A 26 -1.99 7.10 -3.81
C PHE A 26 -1.11 7.14 -5.06
N ARG A 27 -0.25 8.16 -5.17
CA ARG A 27 0.64 8.35 -6.32
C ARG A 27 2.08 8.49 -5.91
N ARG A 28 2.32 9.21 -4.82
CA ARG A 28 3.64 9.40 -4.23
C ARG A 28 3.51 9.40 -2.72
N ILE A 29 4.44 8.73 -2.06
CA ILE A 29 4.57 8.70 -0.60
C ILE A 29 5.99 9.12 -0.28
N GLU A 30 6.14 10.18 0.51
CA GLU A 30 7.44 10.69 0.91
C GLU A 30 7.50 10.89 2.41
N GLU A 31 8.58 10.46 3.04
CA GLU A 31 8.85 10.75 4.45
C GLU A 31 9.29 12.22 4.61
N LEU A 32 8.58 12.98 5.44
CA LEU A 32 8.93 14.37 5.68
C LEU A 32 10.15 14.48 6.60
N PRO A 33 11.14 15.33 6.26
CA PRO A 33 12.32 15.50 7.10
C PRO A 33 11.97 16.18 8.42
N GLY A 34 12.31 15.54 9.55
CA GLY A 34 12.37 16.22 10.85
C GLY A 34 11.66 15.52 12.01
N ALA A 35 10.66 14.67 11.76
CA ALA A 35 10.02 13.88 12.79
C ALA A 35 10.57 12.45 12.74
N ALA A 36 11.66 12.17 13.46
CA ALA A 36 12.21 10.81 13.50
C ALA A 36 11.19 9.82 14.09
N HIS A 37 10.43 10.24 15.12
CA HIS A 37 9.31 9.48 15.67
C HIS A 37 8.25 10.42 16.30
N PRO A 38 6.96 10.32 15.90
CA PRO A 38 6.44 9.48 14.81
C PRO A 38 6.82 10.07 13.43
N ALA A 39 7.25 9.21 12.51
CA ALA A 39 7.49 9.61 11.13
C ALA A 39 6.16 10.04 10.49
N VAL A 40 6.21 11.14 9.73
CA VAL A 40 5.06 11.70 9.01
C VAL A 40 5.35 11.60 7.53
N TYR A 41 4.38 11.07 6.80
CA TYR A 41 4.44 10.91 5.35
C TYR A 41 3.56 11.95 4.67
N GLU A 42 4.12 12.62 3.66
CA GLU A 42 3.35 13.37 2.68
C GLU A 42 2.93 12.42 1.56
N VAL A 43 1.62 12.31 1.37
CA VAL A 43 1.02 11.47 0.35
C VAL A 43 0.37 12.37 -0.69
N SER A 44 0.71 12.18 -1.96
CA SER A 44 -0.10 12.72 -3.05
C SER A 44 -1.11 11.66 -3.50
N PHE A 45 -2.39 12.01 -3.54
CA PHE A 45 -3.46 11.09 -3.91
C PHE A 45 -4.36 11.68 -5.00
N ASP A 46 -4.88 10.81 -5.86
CA ASP A 46 -5.92 11.18 -6.82
C ASP A 46 -7.28 11.15 -6.11
N CYS A 47 -7.92 12.32 -6.01
CA CYS A 47 -9.21 12.46 -5.35
C CYS A 47 -10.35 12.19 -6.34
N GLY A 48 -11.48 11.68 -5.84
CA GLY A 48 -12.71 11.49 -6.63
C GLY A 48 -13.34 12.79 -7.17
N CYS A 49 -12.80 13.97 -6.84
CA CYS A 49 -13.13 15.25 -7.51
C CYS A 49 -12.44 15.40 -8.88
N GLY A 50 -11.43 14.58 -9.20
CA GLY A 50 -10.63 14.67 -10.41
C GLY A 50 -9.33 15.47 -10.25
N GLY A 51 -9.08 16.03 -9.07
CA GLY A 51 -7.82 16.69 -8.71
C GLY A 51 -6.87 15.78 -7.94
N ARG A 52 -5.57 16.08 -8.03
CA ARG A 52 -4.55 15.51 -7.14
C ARG A 52 -4.36 16.42 -5.93
N HIS A 53 -4.35 15.85 -4.74
CA HIS A 53 -4.21 16.61 -3.49
C HIS A 53 -3.12 16.00 -2.60
N PRO A 54 -2.40 16.84 -1.83
CA PRO A 54 -1.54 16.36 -0.76
C PRO A 54 -2.36 15.99 0.47
N GLY A 55 -1.94 14.94 1.16
CA GLY A 55 -2.44 14.50 2.46
C GLY A 55 -1.27 14.16 3.37
N LEU A 56 -1.48 14.28 4.68
CA LEU A 56 -0.50 13.88 5.69
C LEU A 56 -1.02 12.64 6.40
N VAL A 57 -0.13 11.66 6.57
CA VAL A 57 -0.42 10.39 7.25
C VAL A 57 0.73 10.08 8.19
N THR A 58 0.43 9.59 9.39
CA THR A 58 1.47 9.12 10.31
C THR A 58 1.90 7.69 9.96
N HIS A 59 3.09 7.27 10.39
CA HIS A 59 3.52 5.86 10.29
C HIS A 59 2.46 4.89 10.87
N ASP A 60 1.85 5.26 11.99
CA ASP A 60 0.83 4.44 12.65
C ASP A 60 -0.44 4.29 11.79
N GLU A 61 -0.90 5.38 11.17
CA GLU A 61 -2.04 5.34 10.25
C GLU A 61 -1.74 4.59 8.95
N LEU A 62 -0.48 4.64 8.48
CA LEU A 62 -0.09 4.04 7.20
C LEU A 62 0.14 2.53 7.31
N ASP A 63 0.87 2.08 8.34
CA ASP A 63 1.36 0.70 8.45
C ASP A 63 0.56 -0.16 9.43
N TRP A 64 0.03 0.43 10.51
CA TRP A 64 -0.57 -0.31 11.61
C TRP A 64 -2.10 -0.23 11.63
N ALA A 65 -2.68 0.94 11.34
CA ALA A 65 -4.12 1.11 11.31
C ALA A 65 -4.85 0.15 10.34
N PRO A 66 -4.31 -0.20 9.15
CA PRO A 66 -4.97 -1.18 8.28
C PRO A 66 -5.07 -2.57 8.87
N LEU A 67 -4.21 -2.94 9.83
CA LEU A 67 -4.27 -4.23 10.51
C LEU A 67 -5.40 -4.30 11.56
N GLY A 68 -6.19 -3.24 11.72
CA GLY A 68 -7.27 -3.16 12.69
C GLY A 68 -6.83 -2.73 14.08
N LEU A 69 -5.63 -2.14 14.20
CA LEU A 69 -5.08 -1.62 15.46
C LEU A 69 -5.68 -0.25 15.86
N GLY A 70 -6.98 -0.06 15.63
CA GLY A 70 -7.67 1.22 15.85
C GLY A 70 -9.16 1.07 16.18
N ASP A 71 -9.72 2.13 16.75
CA ASP A 71 -11.06 2.22 17.37
C ASP A 71 -12.18 1.50 16.60
N GLY A 72 -12.91 0.65 17.30
CA GLY A 72 -14.11 -0.01 16.80
C GLY A 72 -14.69 -0.98 17.83
N VAL A 73 -16.02 -1.10 17.88
CA VAL A 73 -16.69 -2.14 18.67
C VAL A 73 -17.58 -2.97 17.77
N PHE A 74 -17.66 -4.26 18.03
CA PHE A 74 -18.58 -5.15 17.33
C PHE A 74 -19.54 -5.79 18.32
N LEU A 75 -20.76 -6.11 17.86
CA LEU A 75 -21.69 -6.91 18.65
C LEU A 75 -21.30 -8.38 18.52
N ASN A 76 -20.71 -8.93 19.59
CA ASN A 76 -20.48 -10.36 19.68
C ASN A 76 -21.83 -11.06 19.87
N LEU A 77 -22.29 -11.77 18.84
CA LEU A 77 -23.57 -12.48 18.84
C LEU A 77 -23.62 -13.66 19.83
N MET A 78 -22.45 -14.17 20.23
CA MET A 78 -22.35 -15.29 21.19
C MET A 78 -22.47 -14.82 22.64
N THR A 79 -22.05 -13.58 22.93
CA THR A 79 -22.10 -12.98 24.28
C THR A 79 -23.17 -11.91 24.43
N ALA A 80 -23.76 -11.46 23.31
CA ALA A 80 -24.68 -10.33 23.19
C ALA A 80 -24.09 -9.01 23.74
N LYS A 81 -22.78 -8.83 23.65
CA LYS A 81 -22.05 -7.65 24.15
C LYS A 81 -21.34 -6.93 23.03
N LEU A 82 -21.15 -5.63 23.22
CA LEU A 82 -20.20 -4.85 22.44
C LEU A 82 -18.81 -5.12 22.99
N GLU A 83 -17.93 -5.67 22.14
CA GLU A 83 -16.55 -5.99 22.48
C GLU A 83 -15.60 -5.15 21.59
N PRO A 84 -14.42 -4.75 22.11
CA PRO A 84 -13.42 -4.04 21.33
C PRO A 84 -12.99 -4.88 20.12
N LEU A 85 -13.00 -4.28 18.93
CA LEU A 85 -12.60 -4.93 17.69
C LEU A 85 -11.08 -5.08 17.60
N GLU A 86 -10.35 -4.13 18.20
CA GLU A 86 -8.89 -4.04 18.18
C GLU A 86 -8.22 -5.33 18.66
N ASP A 87 -8.68 -5.91 19.78
CA ASP A 87 -8.07 -7.09 20.38
C ASP A 87 -8.18 -8.32 19.46
N GLU A 88 -9.35 -8.54 18.86
CA GLU A 88 -9.60 -9.69 17.98
C GLU A 88 -8.86 -9.57 16.63
N LEU A 89 -8.84 -8.37 16.03
CA LEU A 89 -8.13 -8.15 14.77
C LEU A 89 -6.61 -8.17 14.96
N ALA A 90 -6.10 -7.59 16.04
CA ALA A 90 -4.69 -7.63 16.39
C ALA A 90 -4.22 -9.07 16.64
N ASP A 91 -4.99 -9.86 17.39
CA ASP A 91 -4.69 -11.27 17.63
C ASP A 91 -4.71 -12.09 16.34
N LEU A 92 -5.69 -11.85 15.46
CA LEU A 92 -5.76 -12.51 14.15
C LEU A 92 -4.54 -12.16 13.29
N ALA A 93 -4.19 -10.88 13.21
CA ALA A 93 -3.03 -10.40 12.47
C ALA A 93 -1.73 -11.01 13.01
N ALA A 94 -1.56 -11.03 14.34
CA ALA A 94 -0.41 -11.63 15.00
C ALA A 94 -0.29 -13.14 14.69
N ARG A 95 -1.40 -13.89 14.73
CA ARG A 95 -1.41 -15.33 14.38
C ARG A 95 -1.02 -15.58 12.93
N ARG A 96 -1.51 -14.77 12.00
CA ARG A 96 -1.14 -14.87 10.58
C ARG A 96 0.34 -14.59 10.35
N ILE A 97 0.85 -13.51 10.94
CA ILE A 97 2.28 -13.16 10.86
C ILE A 97 3.15 -14.28 11.45
N GLN A 98 2.75 -14.87 12.58
CA GLN A 98 3.43 -16.03 13.18
C GLN A 98 3.40 -17.28 12.30
N ALA A 99 2.34 -17.46 11.50
CA ALA A 99 2.24 -18.54 10.51
C ALA A 99 3.10 -18.27 9.24
N GLY A 100 3.73 -17.10 9.14
CA GLY A 100 4.52 -16.67 7.98
C GLY A 100 3.70 -15.98 6.90
N GLU A 101 2.41 -15.72 7.14
CA GLU A 101 1.55 -14.94 6.26
C GLU A 101 1.75 -13.45 6.56
N TRP A 102 2.28 -12.72 5.59
CA TRP A 102 2.53 -11.28 5.73
C TRP A 102 1.37 -10.44 5.19
N PRO A 103 1.04 -9.31 5.84
CA PRO A 103 -0.06 -8.45 5.39
C PRO A 103 0.11 -7.97 3.95
N TRP A 104 1.33 -7.56 3.59
CA TRP A 104 1.72 -7.23 2.22
C TRP A 104 3.05 -7.89 1.89
N SER A 105 3.18 -8.30 0.64
CA SER A 105 4.40 -8.84 0.07
C SER A 105 4.72 -8.15 -1.24
N PHE A 106 5.99 -8.09 -1.59
CA PHE A 106 6.44 -7.61 -2.90
C PHE A 106 7.55 -8.51 -3.41
N PHE A 107 7.70 -8.60 -4.72
CA PHE A 107 8.83 -9.32 -5.31
C PHE A 107 10.03 -8.40 -5.45
N CYS A 108 11.16 -8.85 -4.89
CA CYS A 108 12.44 -8.18 -5.03
C CYS A 108 13.18 -8.79 -6.21
N TYR A 109 13.33 -8.03 -7.31
CA TYR A 109 13.97 -8.53 -8.52
C TYR A 109 15.43 -9.00 -8.29
N PRO A 110 16.29 -8.23 -7.58
CA PRO A 110 17.67 -8.67 -7.31
C PRO A 110 17.79 -9.92 -6.42
N GLU A 111 16.79 -10.22 -5.59
CA GLU A 111 16.82 -11.39 -4.71
C GLU A 111 16.00 -12.57 -5.24
N GLU A 112 15.29 -12.37 -6.35
CA GLU A 112 14.42 -13.35 -7.01
C GLU A 112 13.41 -14.03 -6.04
N ARG A 113 12.91 -13.28 -5.05
CA ARG A 113 11.95 -13.79 -4.05
C ARG A 113 10.99 -12.73 -3.53
N PRO A 114 9.79 -13.14 -3.08
CA PRO A 114 8.88 -12.27 -2.35
C PRO A 114 9.47 -11.91 -0.98
N ARG A 115 9.25 -10.66 -0.57
CA ARG A 115 9.68 -10.09 0.70
C ARG A 115 8.51 -9.40 1.39
N PRO A 116 8.44 -9.46 2.72
CA PRO A 116 7.42 -8.72 3.47
C PRO A 116 7.72 -7.22 3.44
N ILE A 117 6.66 -6.42 3.34
CA ILE A 117 6.73 -4.95 3.33
C ILE A 117 5.60 -4.32 4.12
N PHE A 118 5.82 -3.05 4.42
CA PHE A 118 4.81 -2.13 4.91
C PHE A 118 4.50 -1.07 3.85
N PRO A 119 3.27 -0.49 3.85
CA PRO A 119 2.89 0.58 2.94
C PRO A 119 3.84 1.79 2.94
N SER A 120 4.50 2.10 4.05
CA SER A 120 5.56 3.13 4.14
C SER A 120 6.78 2.88 3.25
N SER A 121 7.00 1.65 2.78
CA SER A 121 8.10 1.31 1.87
C SER A 121 7.78 1.62 0.40
N PHE A 122 6.52 1.93 0.10
CA PHE A 122 6.12 2.42 -1.22
C PHE A 122 6.58 3.86 -1.38
N PHE A 123 7.12 4.19 -2.55
CA PHE A 123 7.43 5.58 -2.88
C PHE A 123 6.62 6.08 -4.08
N LEU A 124 6.20 5.19 -4.98
CA LEU A 124 5.33 5.51 -6.11
C LEU A 124 4.30 4.42 -6.39
N LEU A 125 3.11 4.88 -6.78
CA LEU A 125 2.02 4.04 -7.25
C LEU A 125 1.41 4.66 -8.50
N ALA A 126 1.09 3.85 -9.51
CA ALA A 126 0.37 4.32 -10.69
C ALA A 126 -0.69 3.32 -11.13
N PRO A 127 -1.88 3.80 -11.53
CA PRO A 127 -2.93 2.93 -12.04
C PRO A 127 -2.55 2.43 -13.43
N ALA A 128 -2.83 1.16 -13.72
CA ALA A 128 -2.77 0.63 -15.07
C ALA A 128 -4.03 1.00 -15.87
N ASP A 129 -3.97 0.87 -17.19
CA ASP A 129 -5.06 1.22 -18.11
C ASP A 129 -6.35 0.42 -17.85
N ASP A 130 -6.21 -0.81 -17.37
CA ASP A 130 -7.33 -1.67 -17.00
C ASP A 130 -8.05 -1.21 -15.73
N ARG A 131 -7.47 -0.24 -15.00
CA ARG A 131 -7.92 0.31 -13.70
C ARG A 131 -8.11 -0.72 -12.58
N SER A 132 -7.85 -2.00 -12.86
CA SER A 132 -7.86 -3.10 -11.89
C SER A 132 -6.47 -3.38 -11.33
N SER A 133 -5.43 -3.05 -12.11
CA SER A 133 -4.05 -3.21 -11.70
C SER A 133 -3.41 -1.88 -11.33
N VAL A 134 -2.44 -1.98 -10.43
CA VAL A 134 -1.67 -0.88 -9.86
C VAL A 134 -0.19 -1.28 -9.99
N GLY A 135 0.58 -0.43 -10.67
CA GLY A 135 2.03 -0.48 -10.58
C GLY A 135 2.45 0.05 -9.21
N ILE A 136 3.30 -0.70 -8.52
CA ILE A 136 3.92 -0.28 -7.27
C ILE A 136 5.44 -0.27 -7.44
N ALA A 137 6.07 0.84 -7.07
CA ALA A 137 7.51 0.93 -6.96
C ALA A 137 7.90 0.93 -5.49
N VAL A 138 8.75 -0.03 -5.12
CA VAL A 138 9.11 -0.30 -3.73
C VAL A 138 10.63 -0.28 -3.58
N ARG A 139 11.13 0.35 -2.53
CA ARG A 139 12.52 0.20 -2.11
C ARG A 139 12.62 -1.00 -1.19
N CYS A 140 13.38 -2.02 -1.60
CA CYS A 140 13.54 -3.21 -0.79
C CYS A 140 14.18 -2.88 0.57
N PRO A 141 13.54 -3.20 1.71
CA PRO A 141 14.11 -2.91 3.03
C PRO A 141 15.35 -3.77 3.34
N VAL A 142 15.56 -4.88 2.61
CA VAL A 142 16.68 -5.79 2.82
C VAL A 142 17.92 -5.38 2.02
N CYS A 143 17.78 -5.16 0.71
CA CYS A 143 18.92 -4.89 -0.19
C CYS A 143 19.01 -3.44 -0.66
N GLY A 144 18.01 -2.60 -0.34
CA GLY A 144 17.96 -1.18 -0.74
C GLY A 144 17.67 -0.93 -2.22
N SER A 145 17.58 -1.98 -3.04
CA SER A 145 17.28 -1.84 -4.47
C SER A 145 15.81 -1.53 -4.71
N VAL A 146 15.52 -0.80 -5.78
CA VAL A 146 14.15 -0.53 -6.22
C VAL A 146 13.66 -1.68 -7.10
N SER A 147 12.43 -2.13 -6.87
CA SER A 147 11.73 -3.09 -7.73
C SER A 147 10.33 -2.58 -8.02
N VAL A 148 9.86 -2.87 -9.23
CA VAL A 148 8.54 -2.48 -9.71
C VAL A 148 7.70 -3.72 -9.95
N ASN A 149 6.53 -3.76 -9.33
CA ASN A 149 5.56 -4.83 -9.50
C ASN A 149 4.23 -4.28 -10.03
N LEU A 150 3.53 -5.08 -10.82
CA LEU A 150 2.15 -4.85 -11.23
C LEU A 150 1.27 -5.83 -10.45
N VAL A 151 0.38 -5.28 -9.63
CA VAL A 151 -0.48 -6.02 -8.71
C VAL A 151 -1.93 -5.58 -8.87
N SER A 152 -2.89 -6.32 -8.36
CA SER A 152 -4.28 -5.90 -8.26
C SER A 152 -4.44 -4.76 -7.25
N ALA A 153 -5.51 -3.97 -7.36
CA ALA A 153 -5.83 -2.99 -6.32
C ALA A 153 -6.04 -3.65 -4.95
N ASP A 154 -6.68 -4.82 -4.93
CA ASP A 154 -6.94 -5.59 -3.70
C ASP A 154 -5.65 -6.04 -3.01
N HIS A 155 -4.57 -6.31 -3.77
CA HIS A 155 -3.25 -6.64 -3.24
C HIS A 155 -2.67 -5.55 -2.33
N VAL A 156 -2.97 -4.31 -2.66
CA VAL A 156 -2.45 -3.13 -1.95
C VAL A 156 -3.45 -2.71 -0.88
N ASP A 157 -4.74 -2.67 -1.23
CA ASP A 157 -5.76 -2.15 -0.35
C ASP A 157 -6.06 -3.11 0.81
N LEU A 158 -6.07 -4.43 0.60
CA LEU A 158 -6.50 -5.40 1.62
C LEU A 158 -5.31 -6.09 2.31
N PRO A 159 -5.13 -5.93 3.64
CA PRO A 159 -4.14 -6.70 4.38
C PRO A 159 -4.39 -8.21 4.27
N PHE A 160 -3.31 -8.97 4.13
CA PHE A 160 -3.31 -10.44 3.95
C PHE A 160 -3.94 -10.91 2.63
N HIS A 161 -4.23 -10.02 1.70
CA HIS A 161 -4.57 -10.37 0.33
C HIS A 161 -3.33 -10.20 -0.54
N ASN A 162 -2.65 -11.31 -0.85
CA ASN A 162 -1.53 -11.29 -1.79
C ASN A 162 -1.96 -11.98 -3.08
N ASP A 163 -1.55 -11.42 -4.22
CA ASP A 163 -1.92 -11.93 -5.53
C ASP A 163 -1.14 -13.23 -5.75
N VAL A 164 -1.81 -14.22 -6.35
CA VAL A 164 -1.13 -15.46 -6.76
C VAL A 164 -0.19 -15.19 -7.94
N GLU A 165 -0.52 -14.23 -8.79
CA GLU A 165 0.31 -13.83 -9.92
C GLU A 165 0.58 -12.33 -9.90
N ILE A 166 1.86 -11.95 -9.98
CA ILE A 166 2.27 -10.55 -10.09
C ILE A 166 3.11 -10.33 -11.35
N GLY A 167 2.99 -9.15 -11.95
CA GLY A 167 3.90 -8.70 -13.01
C GLY A 167 5.15 -8.08 -12.39
N VAL A 168 6.33 -8.35 -12.95
CA VAL A 168 7.60 -7.77 -12.45
C VAL A 168 8.37 -7.14 -13.61
N VAL A 169 8.88 -5.93 -13.40
CA VAL A 169 9.76 -5.26 -14.35
C VAL A 169 11.20 -5.77 -14.19
N GLU A 170 11.79 -6.21 -15.29
CA GLU A 170 13.20 -6.63 -15.37
C GLU A 170 14.16 -5.43 -15.45
N HIS A 171 13.97 -4.41 -14.60
CA HIS A 171 14.85 -3.25 -14.53
C HIS A 171 15.10 -2.85 -13.08
N VAL A 172 16.39 -2.69 -12.73
CA VAL A 172 16.79 -2.12 -11.45
C VAL A 172 16.95 -0.63 -11.68
N PHE A 173 15.94 0.13 -11.29
CA PHE A 173 16.01 1.59 -11.36
C PHE A 173 17.07 2.11 -10.38
N PRO A 174 17.97 3.01 -10.81
CA PRO A 174 18.83 3.73 -9.87
C PRO A 174 17.97 4.52 -8.88
N ALA A 175 18.52 4.82 -7.70
CA ALA A 175 17.76 5.40 -6.58
C ALA A 175 17.18 6.81 -6.82
N ASP A 176 17.38 7.41 -8.00
CA ASP A 176 16.81 8.71 -8.38
C ASP A 176 15.31 8.57 -8.66
N ALA A 177 14.52 8.88 -7.64
CA ALA A 177 13.07 8.72 -7.60
C ALA A 177 12.33 9.48 -8.70
N GLU A 178 12.85 10.57 -9.24
CA GLU A 178 12.14 11.40 -10.25
C GLU A 178 12.22 10.83 -11.67
N ARG A 179 13.39 10.34 -12.11
CA ARG A 179 13.51 9.61 -13.38
C ARG A 179 12.76 8.29 -13.34
N ALA A 180 12.76 7.65 -12.18
CA ALA A 180 12.01 6.43 -11.95
C ALA A 180 10.51 6.65 -12.17
N VAL A 181 9.91 7.81 -11.87
CA VAL A 181 8.48 8.09 -12.16
C VAL A 181 8.19 8.11 -13.66
N GLU A 182 8.98 8.86 -14.44
CA GLU A 182 8.73 9.03 -15.88
C GLU A 182 8.96 7.72 -16.62
N GLU A 183 10.06 7.01 -16.33
CA GLU A 183 10.33 5.69 -16.91
C GLU A 183 9.31 4.64 -16.45
N PHE A 184 8.85 4.69 -15.20
CA PHE A 184 7.80 3.82 -14.68
C PHE A 184 6.45 4.04 -15.37
N SER A 185 6.06 5.30 -15.60
CA SER A 185 4.88 5.60 -16.40
C SER A 185 5.03 5.04 -17.82
N ASP A 186 6.14 5.33 -18.50
CA ASP A 186 6.36 4.86 -19.88
C ASP A 186 6.40 3.32 -19.98
N GLU A 187 6.98 2.64 -18.99
CA GLU A 187 7.06 1.17 -18.98
C GLU A 187 5.73 0.52 -18.63
N LEU A 188 4.90 1.09 -17.74
CA LEU A 188 3.55 0.58 -17.43
C LEU A 188 2.67 0.49 -18.69
N TYR A 189 2.94 1.34 -19.68
CA TYR A 189 2.27 1.32 -20.99
C TYR A 189 2.94 0.38 -22.02
N SER A 190 3.96 -0.38 -21.63
CA SER A 190 4.71 -1.25 -22.55
C SER A 190 4.28 -2.72 -22.45
N ALA A 191 4.28 -3.41 -23.59
CA ALA A 191 4.03 -4.86 -23.69
C ALA A 191 5.09 -5.74 -22.95
N ARG A 192 6.09 -5.11 -22.33
CA ARG A 192 7.16 -5.78 -21.59
C ARG A 192 6.68 -6.30 -20.24
N PHE A 193 5.67 -5.65 -19.64
CA PHE A 193 5.03 -6.10 -18.40
C PHE A 193 4.22 -7.39 -18.56
N ASP A 194 3.52 -7.57 -19.68
CA ASP A 194 2.68 -8.75 -19.93
C ASP A 194 3.48 -10.05 -20.05
N ALA A 195 4.79 -9.96 -20.33
CA ALA A 195 5.63 -11.12 -20.64
C ALA A 195 6.09 -11.92 -19.41
N ARG A 196 5.99 -11.39 -18.19
CA ARG A 196 6.45 -12.07 -16.96
C ARG A 196 5.46 -11.92 -15.80
N ARG A 197 4.39 -12.71 -15.86
CA ARG A 197 3.59 -13.06 -14.68
C ARG A 197 4.30 -14.19 -13.92
N LEU A 198 4.62 -13.95 -12.66
CA LEU A 198 5.20 -14.95 -11.76
C LEU A 198 4.11 -15.47 -10.84
N SER A 199 3.94 -16.79 -10.79
CA SER A 199 3.13 -17.44 -9.75
C SER A 199 3.91 -17.45 -8.44
N LEU A 200 3.42 -16.73 -7.42
CA LEU A 200 3.97 -16.68 -6.06
C LEU A 200 3.59 -17.90 -5.22
#